data_AF-A0A662FT83-F1
#
_entry.id   AF-A0A662FT83-F1
#
_cell.length_a   1.000
_cell.length_b   1.000
_cell.length_c   1.000
_cell.angle_alpha   90.00
_cell.angle_beta   90.00
_cell.angle_gamma   90.00
#
_symmetry.space_group_name_H-M   'P 1'
#
loop_
_entity.id
_entity.type
_entity.pdbx_description
1 polymer ?
#
loop_
_entity_poly.entity_id
_entity_poly.type
_entity_poly.pdbx_seq_one_letter_code
_entity_poly.pdbx_strand_id
1 'polypeptide(L)'
;MNRFTFTRVLQFNIEDRLGVYVPLIKGRDIVQLAKKLNANTVILFARDAWGRAYYRSKIAPLNTKLGKRDLIQEVIESAKKEGIKVIVMIGHTTNPILFSKHPEWAQRGLNGEV
;
A
#
# COMPACT_ATOMS: atom_id res chain seq x y z
N MET A 1 -21.16 17.76 -19.01
CA MET A 1 -19.79 17.23 -19.25
C MET A 1 -19.87 15.73 -19.33
N ASN A 2 -19.50 15.12 -20.46
CA ASN A 2 -19.39 13.66 -20.57
C ASN A 2 -18.36 13.19 -19.54
N ARG A 3 -18.79 12.39 -18.54
CA ARG A 3 -17.85 11.72 -17.63
C ARG A 3 -16.99 10.80 -18.48
N PHE A 4 -15.69 11.08 -18.52
CA PHE A 4 -14.70 10.22 -19.16
C PHE A 4 -14.89 8.78 -18.64
N THR A 5 -15.19 7.85 -19.54
CA THR A 5 -15.74 6.52 -19.22
C THR A 5 -14.68 5.52 -18.73
N PHE A 6 -13.41 5.85 -18.84
CA PHE A 6 -12.30 4.95 -18.49
C PHE A 6 -11.68 5.29 -17.14
N THR A 7 -11.32 4.24 -16.40
CA THR A 7 -10.50 4.33 -15.20
C THR A 7 -9.05 4.61 -15.60
N ARG A 8 -8.46 5.68 -15.04
CA ARG A 8 -7.05 6.02 -15.19
C ARG A 8 -6.39 5.87 -13.84
N VAL A 9 -5.54 4.85 -13.73
CA VAL A 9 -5.03 4.37 -12.46
C VAL A 9 -3.58 4.81 -12.26
N LEU A 10 -3.31 5.40 -11.11
CA LEU A 10 -1.97 5.40 -10.53
C LEU A 10 -1.90 4.27 -9.50
N GLN A 11 -1.12 3.22 -9.78
CA GLN A 11 -0.77 2.22 -8.78
C GLN A 11 0.55 2.63 -8.12
N PHE A 12 0.50 2.92 -6.83
CA PHE A 12 1.63 3.40 -6.03
C PHE A 12 1.96 2.36 -4.95
N ASN A 13 2.65 1.31 -5.35
CA ASN A 13 3.07 0.24 -4.45
C ASN A 13 4.46 0.55 -3.89
N ILE A 14 4.59 0.45 -2.56
CA ILE A 14 5.85 0.69 -1.86
C ILE A 14 6.58 -0.65 -1.68
N GLU A 15 7.40 -1.00 -2.66
CA GLU A 15 8.24 -2.22 -2.64
C GLU A 15 9.60 -1.94 -1.99
N ASP A 16 9.58 -1.47 -0.75
CA ASP A 16 10.78 -1.09 0.00
C ASP A 16 10.97 -2.03 1.20
N ARG A 17 11.80 -3.07 1.02
CA ARG A 17 12.07 -4.08 2.04
C ARG A 17 12.54 -3.48 3.36
N LEU A 18 13.37 -2.43 3.31
CA LEU A 18 13.94 -1.82 4.50
C LEU A 18 13.11 -0.63 5.02
N GLY A 19 12.15 -0.16 4.24
CA GLY A 19 11.30 0.98 4.54
C GLY A 19 12.06 2.31 4.60
N VAL A 20 13.22 2.40 3.94
CA VAL A 20 14.09 3.59 3.92
C VAL A 20 13.34 4.84 3.46
N TYR A 21 12.47 4.71 2.45
CA TYR A 21 11.76 5.84 1.85
C TYR A 21 10.36 6.09 2.43
N VAL A 22 9.83 5.14 3.21
CA VAL A 22 8.51 5.24 3.85
C VAL A 22 8.30 6.55 4.65
N PRO A 23 9.28 7.07 5.41
CA PRO A 23 9.11 8.33 6.14
C PRO A 23 8.87 9.54 5.23
N LEU A 24 9.43 9.51 4.01
CA LEU A 24 9.40 10.60 3.04
C LEU A 24 8.07 10.65 2.27
N ILE A 25 7.44 9.49 2.07
CA ILE A 25 6.20 9.38 1.31
C ILE A 25 5.03 9.95 2.15
N LYS A 26 4.33 10.97 1.64
CA LYS A 26 3.10 11.53 2.22
C LYS A 26 1.90 11.26 1.34
N GLY A 27 0.73 11.04 1.95
CA GLY A 27 -0.49 10.74 1.18
C GLY A 27 -0.89 11.85 0.21
N ARG A 28 -0.66 13.11 0.60
CA ARG A 28 -0.90 14.27 -0.27
C ARG A 28 -0.04 14.25 -1.54
N ASP A 29 1.20 13.79 -1.46
CA ASP A 29 2.15 13.83 -2.58
C ASP A 29 1.77 12.77 -3.62
N ILE A 30 1.27 11.61 -3.17
CA ILE A 30 0.69 10.55 -4.02
C ILE A 30 -0.52 11.08 -4.79
N VAL A 31 -1.44 11.79 -4.11
CA VAL A 31 -2.64 12.34 -4.74
C VAL A 31 -2.30 13.48 -5.71
N GLN A 32 -1.32 14.33 -5.37
CA GLN A 32 -0.82 15.35 -6.30
C GLN A 32 -0.19 14.73 -7.54
N LEU A 33 0.57 13.64 -7.39
CA LEU A 33 1.11 12.88 -8.52
C LEU A 33 -0.02 12.33 -9.39
N ALA A 34 -1.04 11.69 -8.78
CA ALA A 34 -2.21 11.20 -9.50
C ALA A 34 -2.89 12.31 -10.32
N LYS A 35 -3.09 13.49 -9.71
CA LYS A 35 -3.67 14.65 -10.38
C LYS A 35 -2.81 15.14 -11.55
N LYS A 36 -1.49 15.24 -11.38
CA LYS A 36 -0.55 15.61 -12.45
C LYS A 36 -0.58 14.63 -13.63
N LEU A 37 -0.77 13.34 -13.34
CA LEU A 37 -0.91 12.28 -14.34
C LEU A 37 -2.33 12.17 -14.91
N ASN A 38 -3.25 13.06 -14.51
CA ASN A 38 -4.66 13.00 -14.85
C ASN A 38 -5.34 11.67 -14.42
N ALA A 39 -4.80 10.95 -13.42
CA ALA A 39 -5.42 9.74 -12.88
C ALA A 39 -6.68 10.07 -12.08
N ASN A 40 -7.71 9.23 -12.20
CA ASN A 40 -8.97 9.36 -11.44
C ASN A 40 -9.09 8.31 -10.33
N THR A 41 -8.11 7.40 -10.23
CA THR A 41 -8.05 6.34 -9.22
C THR A 41 -6.61 6.15 -8.76
N VAL A 42 -6.41 6.02 -7.45
CA VAL A 42 -5.16 5.59 -6.83
C VAL A 42 -5.35 4.19 -6.26
N ILE A 43 -4.42 3.30 -6.58
CA ILE A 43 -4.28 1.99 -5.94
C ILE A 43 -3.02 2.01 -5.10
N LEU A 44 -3.10 1.58 -3.84
CA LEU A 44 -1.93 1.49 -2.95
C LEU A 44 -2.05 0.33 -1.97
N PHE A 45 -0.92 -0.10 -1.43
CA PHE A 45 -0.89 -1.16 -0.42
C PHE A 45 -1.51 -0.72 0.91
N ALA A 46 -2.50 -1.48 1.41
CA ALA A 46 -2.81 -1.56 2.84
C ALA A 46 -1.62 -2.13 3.61
N ARG A 47 -0.97 -3.12 3.00
CA ARG A 47 0.11 -3.90 3.59
C ARG A 47 1.05 -4.38 2.48
N ASP A 48 2.35 -4.23 2.69
CA ASP A 48 3.37 -4.63 1.72
C ASP A 48 3.56 -6.15 1.65
N ALA A 49 4.41 -6.57 0.71
CA ALA A 49 4.80 -7.97 0.55
C ALA A 49 5.23 -8.58 1.89
N TRP A 50 6.12 -7.91 2.63
CA TRP A 50 6.70 -8.32 3.93
C TRP A 50 5.72 -8.32 5.11
N GLY A 51 4.44 -8.01 4.88
CA GLY A 51 3.39 -8.12 5.86
C GLY A 51 3.24 -6.91 6.79
N ARG A 52 3.84 -5.76 6.46
CA ARG A 52 3.77 -4.54 7.26
C ARG A 52 2.66 -3.63 6.74
N ALA A 53 1.77 -3.19 7.62
CA ALA A 53 0.67 -2.31 7.29
C ALA A 53 1.11 -0.85 7.15
N TYR A 54 0.46 -0.12 6.24
CA TYR A 54 0.62 1.34 6.07
C TYR A 54 -0.45 2.16 6.81
N TYR A 55 -1.23 1.49 7.65
CA TYR A 55 -2.32 2.04 8.46
C TYR A 55 -2.32 1.37 9.83
N ARG A 56 -3.08 1.92 10.79
CA ARG A 56 -3.21 1.35 12.14
C ARG A 56 -4.08 0.08 12.13
N SER A 57 -3.50 -1.01 11.64
CA SER A 57 -4.14 -2.32 11.61
C SER A 57 -4.21 -2.95 13.00
N LYS A 58 -5.29 -3.71 13.26
CA LYS A 58 -5.41 -4.60 14.43
C LYS A 58 -4.86 -6.00 14.16
N ILE A 59 -4.51 -6.31 12.91
CA ILE A 59 -4.15 -7.66 12.45
C ILE A 59 -2.67 -7.70 12.04
N ALA A 60 -2.25 -6.76 11.19
CA ALA A 60 -0.89 -6.71 10.67
C ALA A 60 -0.04 -5.70 11.46
N PRO A 61 1.26 -5.98 11.67
CA PRO A 61 2.15 -5.03 12.32
C PRO A 61 2.28 -3.76 11.48
N LEU A 62 2.30 -2.60 12.14
CA LEU A 62 2.53 -1.33 11.47
C LEU A 62 3.96 -1.28 10.92
N ASN A 63 4.13 -0.71 9.73
CA ASN A 63 5.46 -0.37 9.22
C ASN A 63 6.10 0.66 10.16
N THR A 64 7.14 0.25 10.89
CA THR A 64 7.77 1.05 11.96
C THR A 64 8.30 2.40 11.48
N LYS A 65 8.63 2.49 10.18
CA LYS A 65 9.14 3.72 9.55
C LYS A 65 8.04 4.79 9.35
N LEU A 66 6.76 4.46 9.49
CA LEU A 66 5.67 5.44 9.53
C LEU A 66 5.56 6.19 10.86
N GLY A 67 6.14 5.66 11.94
CA GLY A 67 5.93 6.21 13.28
C GLY A 67 4.45 6.18 13.68
N LYS A 68 3.86 7.34 13.98
CA LYS A 68 2.45 7.46 14.39
C LYS A 68 1.45 7.67 13.25
N ARG A 69 1.94 7.75 12.01
CA ARG A 69 1.16 8.12 10.82
C ARG A 69 0.29 6.97 10.32
N ASP A 70 -0.77 7.33 9.63
CA ASP A 70 -1.63 6.43 8.87
C ASP A 70 -1.65 6.89 7.42
N LEU A 71 -0.82 6.27 6.58
CA LEU A 71 -0.63 6.70 5.20
C LEU A 71 -1.90 6.48 4.36
N ILE A 72 -2.67 5.43 4.66
CA ILE A 72 -3.94 5.17 3.98
C ILE A 72 -4.94 6.27 4.27
N GLN A 73 -5.07 6.66 5.54
CA GLN A 73 -5.93 7.78 5.94
C GLN A 73 -5.50 9.09 5.25
N GLU A 74 -4.20 9.40 5.23
CA GLU A 74 -3.67 10.59 4.55
C GLU A 74 -4.06 10.62 3.06
N VAL A 75 -4.00 9.48 2.36
CA VAL A 75 -4.37 9.36 0.95
C VAL A 75 -5.87 9.53 0.76
N ILE A 76 -6.70 8.88 1.58
CA ILE A 76 -8.17 9.00 1.50
C ILE A 76 -8.62 10.44 1.69
N GLU A 77 -8.10 11.12 2.72
CA GLU A 77 -8.45 12.50 3.03
C GLU A 77 -8.04 13.47 1.93
N SER A 78 -6.86 13.26 1.32
CA SER A 78 -6.40 14.08 0.20
C SER A 78 -7.16 13.78 -1.09
N ALA A 79 -7.43 12.51 -1.40
CA ALA A 79 -8.10 12.10 -2.63
C ALA A 79 -9.58 12.53 -2.67
N LYS A 80 -10.25 12.53 -1.51
CA LYS A 80 -11.64 13.00 -1.37
C LYS A 80 -11.81 14.45 -1.86
N LYS A 81 -10.84 15.32 -1.59
CA LYS A 81 -10.86 16.74 -2.00
C LYS A 81 -10.76 16.91 -3.52
N GLU A 82 -10.16 15.94 -4.20
CA GLU A 82 -9.85 15.97 -5.63
C GLU A 82 -10.82 15.09 -6.46
N GLY A 83 -11.79 14.44 -5.81
CA GLY A 83 -12.70 13.51 -6.49
C GLY A 83 -12.02 12.24 -7.02
N ILE A 84 -10.83 11.90 -6.51
CA ILE A 84 -10.05 10.73 -6.91
C ILE A 84 -10.50 9.52 -6.08
N LYS A 85 -10.76 8.39 -6.73
CA LYS A 85 -11.11 7.12 -6.08
C LYS A 85 -9.86 6.51 -5.45
N VAL A 86 -10.01 5.83 -4.31
CA VAL A 86 -8.92 5.10 -3.65
C VAL A 86 -9.31 3.63 -3.53
N ILE A 87 -8.44 2.75 -4.00
CA ILE A 87 -8.56 1.30 -3.83
C ILE A 87 -7.34 0.84 -3.04
N VAL A 88 -7.60 0.09 -1.97
CA VAL A 88 -6.53 -0.40 -1.11
C VAL A 88 -6.33 -1.89 -1.38
N MET A 89 -5.11 -2.27 -1.73
CA MET A 89 -4.74 -3.65 -2.08
C MET A 89 -3.84 -4.28 -1.02
N ILE A 90 -3.80 -5.61 -0.94
CA ILE A 90 -2.94 -6.34 -0.01
C ILE A 90 -1.84 -7.06 -0.80
N GLY A 91 -0.58 -6.81 -0.46
CA GLY A 91 0.53 -7.64 -0.92
C GLY A 91 0.42 -9.05 -0.34
N HIS A 92 0.43 -10.07 -1.18
CA HIS A 92 0.19 -11.48 -0.80
C HIS A 92 1.42 -12.38 -0.97
N THR A 93 2.54 -11.85 -1.46
CA THR A 93 3.68 -12.64 -1.93
C THR A 93 4.55 -13.19 -0.79
N THR A 94 5.26 -12.33 -0.07
CA THR A 94 6.32 -12.79 0.85
C THR A 94 6.06 -12.31 2.26
N ASN A 95 5.35 -13.09 3.07
CA ASN A 95 4.94 -12.68 4.41
C ASN A 95 5.57 -13.53 5.53
N PRO A 96 6.84 -13.26 5.89
CA PRO A 96 7.57 -14.03 6.89
C PRO A 96 6.83 -14.16 8.22
N ILE A 97 6.10 -13.12 8.63
CA ILE A 97 5.38 -13.10 9.92
C ILE A 97 4.18 -14.05 9.91
N LEU A 98 3.51 -14.18 8.76
CA LEU A 98 2.44 -15.16 8.63
C LEU A 98 3.00 -16.56 8.47
N PHE A 99 4.07 -16.72 7.68
CA PHE A 99 4.70 -18.02 7.50
C PHE A 99 5.38 -18.55 8.77
N SER A 100 5.84 -17.68 9.67
CA SER A 100 6.33 -18.10 10.98
C SER A 100 5.21 -18.63 11.89
N LYS A 101 3.94 -18.26 11.63
CA LYS A 101 2.76 -18.75 12.37
C LYS A 101 2.08 -19.93 11.67
N HIS A 102 2.09 -19.89 10.34
CA HIS A 102 1.47 -20.84 9.42
C HIS A 102 2.50 -21.29 8.37
N PRO A 103 3.52 -22.07 8.75
CA PRO A 103 4.57 -22.51 7.83
C PRO A 103 4.05 -23.44 6.73
N GLU A 104 2.85 -23.98 6.89
CA GLU A 104 2.12 -24.76 5.88
C GLU A 104 1.53 -23.88 4.76
N TRP A 105 1.44 -22.56 4.95
CA TRP A 105 0.99 -21.62 3.90
C TRP A 105 2.13 -21.08 3.04
N ALA A 106 3.38 -21.33 3.42
CA ALA A 106 4.53 -20.85 2.69
C ALA A 106 4.79 -21.69 1.43
N GLN A 107 5.07 -21.00 0.32
CA GLN A 107 5.77 -21.65 -0.79
C GLN A 107 7.19 -22.00 -0.33
N ARG A 108 7.58 -23.26 -0.52
CA ARG A 108 8.90 -23.75 -0.10
C ARG A 108 9.86 -23.83 -1.27
N GLY A 109 11.14 -23.58 -0.98
CA GLY A 109 12.22 -23.89 -1.91
C GLY A 109 12.42 -25.41 -2.06
N LEU A 110 13.29 -25.79 -2.99
CA LEU A 110 13.54 -27.20 -3.31
C LEU A 110 14.03 -28.00 -2.09
N ASN A 111 14.73 -27.35 -1.16
CA ASN A 111 15.28 -28.00 0.04
C ASN A 111 14.33 -27.88 1.25
N GLY A 112 13.10 -27.41 1.05
CA GLY A 112 12.08 -27.28 2.08
C GLY A 112 12.14 -25.99 2.91
N GLU A 113 13.05 -25.08 2.58
CA GLU A 113 13.19 -23.76 3.21
C GLU A 113 11.98 -22.85 2.92
N VAL A 114 11.69 -21.95 3.86
CA VAL A 114 10.61 -20.95 3.84
C VAL A 114 11.20 -19.55 3.76
#